data_AF-A0A937TLY8-F1
#
_entry.id   AF-A0A937TLY8-F1
#
_cell.length_a   1.000
_cell.length_b   1.000
_cell.length_c   1.000
_cell.angle_alpha   90.00
_cell.angle_beta   90.00
_cell.angle_gamma   90.00
#
_symmetry.space_group_name_H-M   'P 1'
#
loop_
_entity.id
_entity.type
_entity.pdbx_description
1 polymer ?
#
loop_
_entity_poly.entity_id
_entity_poly.type
_entity_poly.pdbx_seq_one_letter_code
_entity_poly.pdbx_strand_id
1 'polypeptide(L)' 'MLPLKKSFKFTASVFIILLLTSFNINNEFGITMNSGFNPQQPDVISLPEPRFFSELSVEQALLNRRSVRDFTDEPVTLS' A
#
# COMPACT_ATOMS: atom_id res chain seq x y z
N MET A 1 16.29 -12.19 62.75
CA MET A 1 15.40 -11.04 62.44
C MET A 1 15.89 -10.39 61.14
N LEU A 2 15.32 -10.80 60.00
CA LEU A 2 15.70 -10.27 58.68
C LEU A 2 14.91 -8.99 58.35
N PRO A 3 15.50 -8.02 57.63
CA PRO A 3 14.99 -6.65 57.55
C PRO A 3 13.81 -6.52 56.59
N LEU A 4 12.62 -6.34 57.17
CA LEU A 4 11.31 -6.12 56.53
C LEU A 4 11.24 -4.88 55.60
N LYS A 5 12.32 -4.08 55.50
CA LYS A 5 12.40 -2.88 54.64
C LYS A 5 12.94 -3.16 53.24
N LYS A 6 13.62 -4.29 53.01
CA LYS A 6 14.17 -4.64 51.68
C LYS A 6 13.08 -5.11 50.71
N SER A 7 12.09 -5.85 51.20
CA SER A 7 10.96 -6.33 50.40
C SER A 7 10.05 -5.20 49.92
N PHE A 8 9.82 -4.16 50.74
CA PHE A 8 8.96 -3.04 50.37
C PHE A 8 9.53 -2.20 49.20
N LYS A 9 10.86 -2.00 49.18
CA LYS A 9 11.52 -1.31 48.06
C LYS A 9 11.51 -2.15 46.79
N PHE A 10 11.60 -3.47 46.94
CA PHE A 10 11.51 -4.41 45.82
C PHE A 10 10.10 -4.45 45.22
N THR A 11 9.06 -4.53 46.05
CA THR A 11 7.67 -4.51 45.58
C THR A 11 7.30 -3.17 44.93
N ALA A 12 7.73 -2.04 45.50
CA ALA A 12 7.53 -0.72 44.90
C ALA A 12 8.27 -0.59 43.55
N SER A 13 9.49 -1.12 43.44
CA SER A 13 10.26 -1.11 42.18
C SER A 13 9.58 -1.94 41.09
N VAL A 14 9.05 -3.12 41.42
CA VAL A 14 8.31 -3.96 40.47
C VAL A 14 7.04 -3.25 40.00
N PHE A 15 6.32 -2.58 40.90
CA PHE A 15 5.12 -1.83 40.55
C PHE A 15 5.41 -0.62 39.65
N ILE A 16 6.51 0.09 39.88
CA ILE A 16 6.96 1.21 39.03
C ILE A 16 7.37 0.71 37.65
N ILE A 17 8.11 -0.40 37.55
CA ILE A 17 8.46 -1.01 36.26
C ILE A 17 7.20 -1.44 35.51
N LEU A 18 6.23 -2.05 36.20
CA LEU A 18 4.96 -2.46 35.60
C LEU A 18 4.13 -1.26 35.11
N LEU A 19 4.12 -0.15 35.86
CA LEU A 19 3.48 1.10 35.42
C LEU A 19 4.18 1.73 34.21
N LEU A 20 5.52 1.73 34.18
CA LEU A 20 6.31 2.29 33.08
C LEU A 20 6.19 1.46 31.80
N THR A 21 6.17 0.12 31.89
CA THR A 21 5.95 -0.75 30.74
C THR A 21 4.50 -0.63 30.24
N SER A 22 3.50 -0.62 31.12
CA SER A 22 2.10 -0.40 30.71
C SER A 22 1.88 0.97 30.07
N PHE A 23 2.58 2.03 30.49
CA PHE A 23 2.47 3.35 29.87
C PHE A 23 3.08 3.39 28.45
N ASN A 24 4.14 2.63 28.18
CA ASN A 24 4.74 2.53 26.84
C ASN A 24 3.95 1.61 25.88
N ILE A 25 3.29 0.56 26.39
CA ILE A 25 2.56 -0.41 25.53
C ILE A 25 1.30 0.20 24.90
N ASN A 26 0.74 1.27 25.47
CA ASN A 26 -0.46 1.92 24.90
C ASN A 26 -0.18 2.76 23.63
N ASN A 27 1.08 3.00 23.29
CA ASN A 27 1.42 3.86 22.14
C ASN A 27 1.84 3.10 20.87
N GLU A 28 1.95 1.76 20.90
CA GLU A 28 2.30 0.97 19.70
C GLU A 28 1.56 -0.39 19.62
N PHE A 29 0.29 -0.45 20.02
CA PHE A 29 -0.53 -1.65 19.80
C PHE A 29 -1.67 -1.38 18.79
N GLY A 30 -1.33 -1.50 17.50
CA GLY A 30 -2.35 -1.73 16.47
C GLY A 30 -2.19 -1.06 15.09
N ILE A 31 -1.02 -1.10 14.44
CA ILE A 31 -0.96 -1.11 12.96
C ILE A 31 -0.03 -2.28 12.62
N THR A 32 -0.47 -3.39 12.06
CA THR A 32 -1.06 -3.51 10.71
C THR A 32 -2.16 -4.57 10.71
N MET A 33 -3.41 -4.17 10.51
CA MET A 33 -4.27 -5.05 9.73
C MET A 33 -3.65 -5.09 8.34
N ASN A 34 -3.23 -6.27 7.91
CA ASN A 34 -2.87 -6.55 6.53
C ASN A 34 -4.18 -6.58 5.72
N SER A 35 -4.88 -5.45 5.65
CA SER A 35 -5.64 -5.15 4.45
C SER A 35 -4.58 -4.70 3.47
N GLY A 36 -4.37 -5.48 2.41
CA GLY A 36 -3.72 -4.99 1.21
C GLY A 36 -4.57 -3.86 0.64
N PHE A 37 -4.52 -2.70 1.28
CA PHE A 37 -4.99 -1.46 0.71
C PHE A 37 -3.92 -1.07 -0.30
N ASN A 38 -4.05 -1.59 -1.52
CA ASN A 38 -3.42 -0.98 -2.68
C ASN A 38 -4.24 0.28 -2.99
N PRO A 39 -3.76 1.50 -2.69
CA PRO A 39 -4.61 2.68 -2.69
C PRO A 39 -5.14 3.10 -4.06
N GLN A 40 -4.76 2.45 -5.17
CA GLN A 40 -5.01 2.98 -6.52
C GLN A 40 -5.19 1.90 -7.60
N GLN A 41 -6.08 0.94 -7.42
CA GLN A 41 -6.64 0.23 -8.57
C GLN A 41 -8.16 0.37 -8.53
N PRO A 42 -8.77 1.05 -9.52
CA PRO A 42 -10.20 0.92 -9.74
C PRO A 42 -10.49 -0.57 -9.93
N ASP A 43 -11.39 -1.15 -9.13
CA ASP A 43 -11.90 -2.52 -9.36
C ASP A 43 -12.47 -2.67 -10.79
N VAL A 44 -12.84 -1.55 -11.42
CA VAL A 44 -13.30 -1.43 -12.80
C VAL A 44 -12.77 -0.14 -13.42
N ILE A 45 -12.10 -0.23 -14.58
CA ILE A 45 -11.66 0.92 -15.37
C ILE A 45 -12.66 1.11 -16.52
N SER A 46 -13.40 2.23 -16.52
CA SER A 46 -14.26 2.61 -17.64
C SER A 46 -13.42 3.16 -18.79
N LEU A 47 -13.47 2.50 -19.94
CA LEU A 47 -12.82 2.96 -21.16
C LEU A 47 -13.68 4.01 -21.88
N PRO A 48 -13.07 4.94 -22.63
CA PRO A 48 -13.84 5.86 -23.46
C PRO A 48 -14.52 5.11 -24.61
N GLU A 49 -15.59 5.72 -25.12
CA GLU A 49 -16.26 5.24 -26.32
C GLU A 49 -15.28 5.26 -27.51
N PRO A 50 -15.24 4.20 -28.34
CA PRO A 50 -14.34 4.14 -29.47
C PRO A 50 -14.78 5.10 -30.59
N ARG A 51 -13.82 5.51 -31.42
CA ARG A 51 -14.12 6.23 -32.66
C ARG A 51 -14.62 5.25 -33.72
N PHE A 52 -15.87 5.41 -34.14
CA PHE A 52 -16.48 4.56 -35.17
C PHE A 52 -16.04 4.91 -36.60
N PHE A 53 -15.59 6.15 -36.81
CA PHE A 53 -15.13 6.64 -38.10
C PHE A 53 -13.62 6.89 -38.06
N SER A 54 -12.93 6.32 -39.03
CA SER A 54 -11.48 6.44 -39.21
C SER A 54 -11.18 7.14 -40.52
N GLU A 55 -10.17 8.01 -40.51
CA GLU A 55 -9.65 8.66 -41.71
C GLU A 55 -8.78 7.72 -42.57
N LEU A 56 -8.44 6.54 -42.04
CA LEU A 56 -7.57 5.56 -42.71
C LEU A 56 -8.39 4.51 -43.45
N SER A 57 -8.14 4.36 -44.76
CA SER A 57 -8.76 3.31 -45.58
C SER A 57 -8.22 1.92 -45.26
N VAL A 58 -9.01 0.90 -45.58
CA VAL A 58 -8.65 -0.50 -45.36
C VAL A 58 -7.44 -0.91 -46.21
N GLU A 59 -7.40 -0.47 -47.47
CA GLU A 59 -6.33 -0.76 -48.42
C GLU A 59 -5.01 -0.15 -47.92
N GLN A 60 -5.07 1.10 -47.44
CA GLN A 60 -3.90 1.78 -46.88
C GLN A 60 -3.41 1.08 -45.60
N ALA A 61 -4.32 0.55 -44.76
CA ALA A 61 -3.96 -0.24 -43.58
C ALA A 61 -3.17 -1.49 -43.95
N LEU A 62 -3.66 -2.22 -44.97
CA LEU A 62 -3.05 -3.46 -45.44
C LEU A 62 -1.67 -3.20 -46.04
N LEU A 63 -1.55 -2.13 -46.84
CA LEU A 63 -0.30 -1.75 -47.49
C LEU A 63 0.81 -1.45 -46.47
N ASN A 64 0.48 -0.80 -45.35
CA ASN A 64 1.45 -0.34 -44.36
C ASN A 64 1.64 -1.29 -43.16
N ARG A 65 0.95 -2.43 -43.13
CA ARG A 65 0.99 -3.37 -42.00
C ARG A 65 2.37 -4.00 -41.83
N ARG A 66 3.00 -3.80 -40.66
CA ARG A 66 4.29 -4.40 -40.28
C ARG A 66 4.34 -4.74 -38.79
N SER A 67 5.26 -5.62 -38.39
CA SER A 67 5.56 -5.86 -36.98
C SER A 67 6.47 -4.76 -36.43
N VAL A 68 6.04 -4.09 -35.36
CA VAL A 68 6.81 -3.09 -34.61
C VAL A 68 7.03 -3.62 -33.20
N ARG A 69 8.28 -3.65 -32.74
CA ARG A 69 8.69 -4.15 -31.41
C ARG A 69 9.67 -3.22 -30.70
N ASP A 70 9.92 -2.07 -31.31
CA ASP A 70 10.76 -1.00 -30.78
C ASP A 70 9.83 0.19 -30.58
N PHE A 71 9.77 0.71 -29.35
CA PHE A 71 8.73 1.63 -28.88
C PHE A 71 9.37 2.87 -28.26
N THR A 72 8.63 3.98 -28.24
CA THR A 72 9.02 5.19 -27.52
C THR A 72 8.87 5.00 -26.01
N ASP A 73 9.54 5.84 -25.22
CA ASP A 73 9.40 5.85 -23.75
C ASP A 73 8.04 6.39 -23.27
N GLU A 74 7.26 7.01 -24.16
CA GLU A 74 5.92 7.48 -23.84
C GLU A 74 4.91 6.32 -23.81
N PRO A 75 4.12 6.18 -22.71
CA PRO A 75 3.11 5.15 -22.60
C PRO A 75 1.89 5.42 -23.50
N VAL A 76 1.23 4.35 -23.95
CA VAL A 76 -0.01 4.45 -24.73
C VAL A 76 -1.15 4.98 -23.87
N THR A 77 -1.91 5.93 -24.41
CA THR A 77 -3.05 6.56 -23.76
C THR A 77 -4.36 5.78 -23.98
N LEU A 78 -5.35 5.99 -23.10
CA LEU A 78 -6.67 5.38 -23.22
C LEU A 78 -7.62 6.14 -24.17
N SER A 79 -7.23 7.32 -24.67
CA SER A 79 -8.05 8.27 -25.43
C SER A 79 -7.60 8.46 -26.87
#